data_AF-A0A8C0BMJ6-F1
#
_entry.id   AF-A0A8C0BMJ6-F1
#
_cell.length_a   1.000
_cell.length_b   1.000
_cell.length_c   1.000
_cell.angle_alpha   90.00
_cell.angle_beta   90.00
_cell.angle_gamma   90.00
#
_symmetry.space_group_name_H-M   'P 1'
#
loop_
_entity.id
_entity.type
_entity.pdbx_description
1 polymer ?
#
loop_
_entity_poly.entity_id
_entity_poly.type
_entity_poly.pdbx_seq_one_letter_code
_entity_poly.pdbx_strand_id
1 'polypeptide(L)' 'PFWWGSQLAAAQPGQALLSPAAWGRLRPSVIGGREAEPHSRPYMVSIQFGGVHACGGALLHKRWVLTAAHCFPRR' A
#
# COMPACT_ATOMS: atom_id res chain seq x y z
N PRO A 1 7.55 -4.85 2.22
CA PRO A 1 6.55 -5.47 3.12
C PRO A 1 6.58 -4.79 4.49
N PHE A 2 5.44 -4.23 4.91
CA PHE A 2 5.29 -3.24 5.97
C PHE A 2 5.93 -1.89 5.61
N TRP A 3 5.09 -0.88 5.40
CA TRP A 3 5.49 0.52 5.20
C TRP A 3 6.00 1.07 6.54
N TRP A 4 7.17 0.63 6.95
CA TRP A 4 7.93 1.26 8.01
C TRP A 4 9.38 1.40 7.58
N GLY A 5 9.78 2.65 7.31
CA GLY A 5 11.16 3.10 7.44
C GLY A 5 12.20 2.37 6.60
N SER A 6 12.37 2.80 5.34
CA SER A 6 13.71 2.98 4.73
C SER A 6 13.56 3.43 3.29
N GLN A 7 13.47 4.74 3.09
CA GLN A 7 14.11 5.46 2.00
C GLN A 7 13.80 6.93 2.23
N LEU A 8 14.76 7.62 2.86
CA LEU A 8 15.02 9.03 2.59
C LEU A 8 15.22 9.15 1.07
N ALA A 9 14.14 9.43 0.36
CA ALA A 9 14.21 9.97 -0.98
C ALA A 9 13.47 11.29 -0.90
N ALA A 10 14.22 12.36 -0.72
CA ALA A 10 13.74 13.71 -0.93
C ALA A 10 13.01 13.73 -2.28
N ALA A 11 11.69 13.92 -2.26
CA ALA A 11 10.92 14.12 -3.48
C ALA A 11 11.26 15.52 -4.00
N GLN A 12 12.01 15.61 -5.09
CA GLN A 12 12.15 16.86 -5.84
C GLN A 12 10.82 17.16 -6.55
N PRO A 13 10.34 18.42 -6.53
CA PRO A 13 9.10 18.78 -7.19
C PRO A 13 9.32 18.86 -8.72
N GLY A 14 8.49 18.14 -9.49
CA GLY A 14 7.97 18.74 -10.72
C GLY A 14 8.30 18.16 -12.11
N GLN A 15 8.87 16.96 -12.31
CA GLN A 15 9.17 16.51 -13.70
C GLN A 15 9.12 14.99 -13.93
N ALA A 16 7.93 14.36 -13.97
CA ALA A 16 7.85 12.95 -14.41
C ALA A 16 6.50 12.51 -15.02
N LEU A 17 5.73 13.38 -15.67
CA LEU A 17 4.38 13.00 -16.12
C LEU A 17 4.31 12.25 -17.46
N LEU A 18 5.41 12.03 -18.20
CA LEU A 18 5.31 11.47 -19.57
C LEU A 18 6.46 10.51 -19.99
N SER A 19 6.84 9.53 -19.16
CA SER A 19 7.74 8.45 -19.62
C SER A 19 7.17 7.06 -19.32
N PRO A 20 7.05 6.14 -20.30
CA PRO A 20 6.58 4.76 -20.07
C PRO A 20 7.43 3.99 -19.05
N ALA A 21 8.73 4.30 -18.96
CA ALA A 21 9.64 3.75 -17.97
C ALA A 21 9.46 4.32 -16.55
N ALA A 22 8.59 5.32 -16.38
CA ALA A 22 8.27 5.85 -15.06
C ALA A 22 7.34 4.91 -14.29
N TRP A 23 6.42 4.20 -14.94
CA TRP A 23 5.47 3.28 -14.26
C TRP A 23 6.17 2.19 -13.44
N GLY A 24 7.28 1.63 -13.93
CA GLY A 24 8.09 0.66 -13.18
C GLY A 24 8.87 1.24 -12.00
N ARG A 25 8.93 2.57 -11.88
CA ARG A 25 9.59 3.32 -10.79
C ARG A 25 8.60 4.05 -9.89
N LEU A 26 7.30 4.02 -10.20
CA LEU A 26 6.30 4.63 -9.34
C LEU A 26 6.14 3.78 -8.09
N ARG A 27 6.50 4.38 -6.95
CA ARG A 27 6.14 3.83 -5.65
C ARG A 27 4.62 3.83 -5.55
N PRO A 28 3.98 2.71 -5.17
CA PRO A 28 2.54 2.68 -4.92
C PRO A 28 2.21 3.78 -3.92
N SER A 29 1.35 4.70 -4.30
CA SER A 29 0.94 5.83 -3.46
C SER A 29 -0.55 6.02 -3.57
N VAL A 30 -1.14 6.51 -2.49
CA VAL A 30 -2.55 6.94 -2.46
C VAL A 30 -2.61 8.33 -3.08
N ILE A 31 -3.41 8.50 -4.14
CA ILE A 31 -3.54 9.78 -4.86
C ILE A 31 -4.11 10.83 -3.89
N GLY A 32 -3.42 11.97 -3.74
CA GLY A 32 -3.77 13.02 -2.78
C GLY A 32 -3.56 12.64 -1.32
N GLY A 33 -2.94 11.49 -1.04
CA GLY A 33 -2.64 11.02 0.29
C GLY A 33 -1.40 11.68 0.90
N ARG A 34 -1.26 11.49 2.21
CA ARG A 34 -0.04 11.77 2.98
C ARG A 34 0.36 10.53 3.75
N GLU A 35 1.65 10.44 4.08
CA GLU A 35 2.14 9.32 4.88
C GLU A 35 1.39 9.22 6.19
N ALA A 36 1.08 7.99 6.56
CA ALA A 36 0.38 7.69 7.79
C ALA A 36 1.38 7.73 8.94
N GLU A 37 1.07 8.51 9.99
CA GLU A 37 1.79 8.37 11.25
C GLU A 37 1.95 6.89 11.62
N PRO A 38 3.16 6.45 11.93
CA PRO A 38 3.41 5.23 12.66
C PRO A 38 2.28 4.61 13.50
N HIS A 39 1.85 3.40 13.15
CA HIS A 39 0.87 2.62 13.93
C HIS A 39 -0.48 3.30 14.23
N SER A 40 -0.75 4.47 13.69
CA SER A 40 -1.99 5.24 13.95
C SER A 40 -3.24 4.66 13.26
N ARG A 41 -3.05 3.72 12.33
CA ARG A 41 -4.12 2.89 11.75
C ARG A 41 -3.89 1.43 12.17
N PRO A 42 -4.07 1.08 13.45
CA PRO A 42 -3.73 -0.26 13.96
C PRO A 42 -4.62 -1.37 13.38
N TYR A 43 -5.76 -1.00 12.82
CA TYR A 43 -6.66 -1.92 12.11
C TYR A 43 -6.18 -2.24 10.69
N MET A 44 -5.23 -1.50 10.11
CA MET A 44 -4.84 -1.66 8.70
C MET A 44 -4.07 -2.97 8.48
N VAL A 45 -4.52 -3.77 7.51
CA VAL A 45 -3.92 -5.08 7.18
C VAL A 45 -3.43 -5.10 5.73
N SER A 46 -2.29 -5.75 5.51
CA SER A 46 -1.74 -6.07 4.19
C SER A 46 -2.04 -7.52 3.84
N ILE A 47 -2.94 -7.75 2.88
CA ILE A 47 -3.23 -9.08 2.32
C ILE A 47 -2.18 -9.35 1.24
N GLN A 48 -1.46 -10.47 1.38
CA GLN A 48 -0.35 -10.82 0.51
C GLN A 48 -0.58 -12.18 -0.17
N PHE A 49 -0.23 -12.25 -1.45
CA PHE A 49 -0.14 -13.50 -2.21
C PHE A 49 1.31 -13.71 -2.63
N GLY A 50 1.91 -14.85 -2.29
CA GLY A 50 3.33 -15.11 -2.57
C GLY A 50 4.30 -14.11 -1.94
N GLY A 51 3.95 -13.49 -0.81
CA GLY A 51 4.76 -12.46 -0.14
C GLY A 51 4.67 -11.06 -0.75
N VAL A 52 3.79 -10.86 -1.74
CA VAL A 52 3.56 -9.56 -2.40
C VAL A 52 2.20 -9.01 -1.97
N HIS A 53 2.16 -7.72 -1.60
CA HIS A 53 0.91 -7.02 -1.27
C HIS A 53 -0.04 -7.00 -2.46
N ALA A 54 -1.26 -7.46 -2.25
CA ALA A 54 -2.29 -7.54 -3.27
C ALA A 54 -3.52 -6.70 -2.93
N CYS A 55 -3.92 -6.68 -1.66
CA CYS A 55 -5.11 -5.96 -1.19
C CYS A 55 -4.94 -5.40 0.22
N GLY A 56 -5.76 -4.40 0.53
CA GLY A 56 -5.95 -3.91 1.90
C GLY A 56 -7.05 -4.65 2.66
N GLY A 57 -7.07 -4.48 3.98
CA GLY A 57 -8.16 -4.92 4.84
C GLY A 57 -8.17 -4.18 6.17
N ALA A 58 -9.20 -4.43 6.98
CA ALA A 58 -9.37 -3.88 8.32
C ALA A 58 -9.59 -4.99 9.36
N LEU A 59 -8.79 -5.01 10.43
CA LEU A 59 -8.96 -5.92 11.56
C LEU A 59 -10.18 -5.49 12.38
N LEU A 60 -11.28 -6.23 12.24
CA LEU A 60 -12.55 -5.95 12.93
C LEU A 60 -12.61 -6.63 14.32
N HIS A 61 -11.94 -7.77 14.44
CA HIS A 61 -11.85 -8.54 15.68
C HIS A 61 -10.49 -9.23 15.73
N LYS A 62 -10.09 -9.75 16.90
CA LYS A 62 -8.82 -10.46 17.13
C LYS A 62 -8.45 -11.54 16.09
N ARG A 63 -9.43 -12.06 15.34
CA ARG A 63 -9.26 -13.13 14.34
C ARG A 63 -10.04 -12.88 13.04
N TRP A 64 -10.63 -11.69 12.86
CA TRP A 64 -11.48 -11.40 11.69
C TRP A 64 -11.03 -10.12 11.01
N VAL A 65 -10.77 -10.23 9.70
CA VAL A 65 -10.40 -9.12 8.82
C VAL A 65 -11.50 -8.91 7.79
N LEU A 66 -11.97 -7.67 7.67
CA LEU A 66 -12.86 -7.23 6.61
C LEU A 66 -12.05 -6.79 5.39
N THR A 67 -12.46 -7.19 4.19
CA THR A 67 -11.81 -6.85 2.92
C THR A 67 -12.80 -6.97 1.76
N ALA A 68 -12.39 -6.56 0.56
CA ALA A 68 -13.20 -6.68 -0.64
C ALA A 68 -13.26 -8.14 -1.11
N ALA A 69 -14.45 -8.62 -1.49
CA ALA A 69 -14.65 -9.99 -1.94
C ALA A 69 -13.78 -10.37 -3.16
N HIS A 70 -13.57 -9.44 -4.09
CA HIS A 70 -12.78 -9.67 -5.30
C HIS A 70 -11.28 -9.85 -5.04
N CYS A 71 -10.79 -9.53 -3.84
CA CYS A 71 -9.40 -9.81 -3.46
C CYS A 71 -9.10 -11.31 -3.42
N PHE A 72 -10.14 -12.14 -3.30
CA PHE A 72 -10.06 -13.59 -3.38
C PHE A 72 -10.92 -14.05 -4.55
N PRO A 73 -10.39 -13.99 -5.81
CA PRO A 73 -11.06 -14.66 -6.91
C PRO A 73 -11.28 -16.12 -6.52
N ARG A 74 -12.40 -16.70 -6.96
CA ARG A 74 -12.80 -18.04 -6.54
C ARG A 74 -11.62 -19.01 -6.68
N ARG A 75 -11.24 -19.64 -5.58
CA ARG A 75 -10.48 -20.90 -5.63
C ARG A 75 -11.34 -21.97 -6.27
#